data_AF-A0A7K6XK96-F1
#
_entry.id   AF-A0A7K6XK96-F1
#
_cell.length_a   1.000
_cell.length_b   1.000
_cell.length_c   1.000
_cell.angle_alpha   90.00
_cell.angle_beta   90.00
_cell.angle_gamma   90.00
#
_symmetry.space_group_name_H-M   'P 1'
#
loop_
_entity.id
_entity.type
_entity.pdbx_description
1 polymer ?
#
loop_
_entity_poly.entity_id
_entity_poly.type
_entity_poly.pdbx_seq_one_letter_code
_entity_poly.pdbx_strand_id
1 'polypeptide(L)' 'PVRRWCRREVDAQRRETLEQRGAVRVLEQRSPWGLLRVGVLGQPLAQHLLPYARTLPVPLFAPSDLRGAKAGIPRTLSRS' A
#
# COMPACT_ATOMS: atom_id res chain seq x y z
N PRO A 1 2.04 6.82 16.01
CA PRO A 1 0.78 7.21 16.71
C PRO A 1 -0.17 6.01 16.77
N VAL A 2 -0.92 5.85 17.87
CA VAL A 2 -1.94 4.80 18.00
C VAL A 2 -3.23 5.28 17.35
N ARG A 3 -3.75 4.55 16.37
CA ARG A 3 -5.04 4.83 15.73
C ARG A 3 -6.10 3.88 16.29
N ARG A 4 -7.31 4.38 16.49
CA ARG A 4 -8.46 3.56 16.93
C ARG A 4 -9.27 3.13 15.72
N TRP A 5 -9.85 1.95 15.78
CA TRP A 5 -10.83 1.47 14.80
C TRP A 5 -12.05 0.91 15.53
N CYS A 6 -13.20 0.97 14.85
CA CYS A 6 -14.47 0.46 15.34
C CYS A 6 -15.22 -0.19 14.18
N ARG A 7 -15.79 -1.37 14.41
CA ARG A 7 -16.71 -2.07 13.51
C ARG A 7 -18.01 -2.29 14.27
N ARG A 8 -19.12 -1.85 13.70
CA ARG A 8 -20.45 -2.01 14.29
C ARG A 8 -21.37 -2.66 13.27
N GLU A 9 -22.08 -3.69 13.71
CA GLU A 9 -23.02 -4.46 12.91
C GLU A 9 -24.34 -4.56 13.67
N VAL A 10 -25.44 -4.45 12.94
CA VAL A 10 -26.78 -4.51 13.48
C VAL A 10 -27.62 -5.40 12.57
N ASP A 11 -28.12 -6.50 13.13
CA ASP A 11 -29.11 -7.36 12.48
C ASP A 11 -30.46 -7.09 13.13
N ALA A 12 -31.30 -6.32 12.42
CA ALA A 12 -32.63 -5.96 12.90
C ALA A 12 -33.63 -7.13 12.88
N GLN A 13 -33.43 -8.13 12.00
CA GLN A 13 -34.31 -9.29 11.93
C GLN A 13 -34.08 -10.23 13.12
N ARG A 14 -32.81 -10.43 13.49
CA ARG A 14 -32.41 -11.25 14.64
C ARG A 14 -32.38 -10.49 15.96
N ARG A 15 -32.51 -9.15 15.92
CA ARG A 15 -32.37 -8.25 17.06
C ARG A 15 -30.99 -8.35 17.72
N GLU A 16 -29.96 -8.52 16.91
CA GLU A 16 -28.58 -8.69 17.36
C GLU A 16 -27.75 -7.45 17.00
N THR A 17 -26.84 -7.09 17.91
CA THR A 17 -25.89 -6.00 17.70
C THR A 17 -24.50 -6.45 18.09
N LEU A 18 -23.53 -6.25 17.20
CA LEU A 18 -22.11 -6.51 17.45
C LEU A 18 -21.34 -5.20 17.36
N GLU A 19 -20.48 -4.94 18.36
CA GLU A 19 -19.54 -3.84 18.33
C GLU A 19 -18.14 -4.31 18.70
N GLN A 20 -17.19 -4.07 17.79
CA GLN A 20 -15.78 -4.42 17.95
C GLN A 20 -14.96 -3.14 17.89
N ARG A 21 -14.10 -2.92 18.88
CA ARG A 21 -13.20 -1.77 18.95
C ARG A 21 -11.77 -2.24 19.16
N GLY A 22 -10.82 -1.53 18.58
CA GLY A 22 -9.41 -1.83 18.75
C GLY A 22 -8.50 -0.65 18.51
N ALA A 23 -7.25 -0.82 18.89
CA ALA A 23 -6.19 0.14 18.68
C ALA A 23 -5.10 -0.49 17.83
N VAL A 24 -4.63 0.21 16.81
CA VAL A 24 -3.54 -0.20 15.93
C VAL A 24 -2.38 0.80 16.03
N ARG A 25 -1.16 0.28 15.99
CA ARG A 25 0.05 1.11 15.90
C ARG A 25 0.48 1.17 14.46
N VAL A 26 0.50 2.37 13.89
CA VAL A 26 1.06 2.60 12.55
C VAL A 26 2.57 2.74 12.69
N LEU A 27 3.31 2.02 11.86
CA LEU A 27 4.76 2.10 11.72
C LEU A 27 5.10 2.77 10.38
N GLU A 28 6.00 3.75 10.43
CA GLU A 28 6.61 4.38 9.27
C GLU A 28 8.13 4.39 9.47
N GLN A 29 8.85 3.79 8.53
CA GLN A 29 10.32 3.73 8.54
C GLN A 29 10.85 4.22 7.19
N ARG A 30 11.78 5.18 7.24
CA ARG A 30 12.46 5.73 6.07
C ARG A 30 13.94 5.37 6.13
N SER A 31 14.52 5.03 4.98
CA SER A 31 15.96 4.82 4.84
C SER A 31 16.63 5.93 4.03
N PRO A 32 17.94 6.17 4.22
CA PRO A 32 18.71 7.10 3.39
C PRO A 32 18.73 6.71 1.90
N TRP A 33 18.53 5.43 1.58
CA TRP A 33 18.51 4.91 0.20
C TRP A 33 17.14 5.02 -0.48
N GLY A 34 16.24 5.84 0.06
CA GLY A 34 14.91 6.05 -0.52
C GLY A 34 13.96 4.87 -0.34
N LEU A 35 14.18 3.97 0.61
CA LEU A 35 13.19 2.93 0.94
C LEU A 35 12.24 3.44 2.03
N LEU A 36 10.94 3.38 1.74
CA LEU A 36 9.86 3.61 2.70
C LEU A 36 9.19 2.28 3.04
N ARG A 37 9.12 1.95 4.33
CA ARG A 37 8.30 0.85 4.85
C ARG A 37 7.19 1.42 5.71
N VAL A 38 5.95 1.08 5.40
CA VAL A 38 4.78 1.64 6.08
C VAL A 38 3.69 0.59 6.26
N GLY A 39 2.99 0.62 7.40
CA GLY A 39 1.88 -0.29 7.66
C GLY A 39 1.45 -0.34 9.12
N VAL A 40 0.64 -1.35 9.45
CA VAL A 40 0.22 -1.63 10.83
C VAL A 40 1.23 -2.59 11.47
N LEU A 41 1.69 -2.27 12.68
CA LEU A 41 2.61 -3.10 13.44
C LEU A 41 1.99 -4.49 13.69
N GLY A 42 2.75 -5.55 13.40
CA GLY A 42 2.28 -6.94 13.49
C GLY A 42 1.58 -7.45 12.22
N GLN A 43 1.51 -6.62 11.16
CA GLN A 43 1.07 -7.02 9.82
C GLN A 43 2.23 -6.85 8.83
N PRO A 44 2.19 -7.50 7.65
CA PRO A 44 3.14 -7.24 6.59
C PRO A 44 3.15 -5.75 6.19
N LEU A 45 4.35 -5.18 6.07
CA LEU A 45 4.53 -3.76 5.72
C LEU A 45 4.62 -3.60 4.21
N ALA A 46 3.99 -2.56 3.69
CA ALA A 46 4.20 -2.13 2.31
C ALA A 46 5.59 -1.49 2.17
N GLN A 47 6.32 -1.84 1.11
CA GLN A 47 7.61 -1.24 0.78
C GLN A 47 7.52 -0.45 -0.52
N HIS A 48 8.04 0.77 -0.51
CA HIS A 48 8.08 1.67 -1.65
C HIS A 48 9.48 2.25 -1.86
N LEU A 49 9.89 2.35 -3.13
CA LEU A 49 11.09 3.09 -3.53
C LEU A 49 10.71 4.55 -3.79
N LEU A 50 11.51 5.47 -3.25
CA LEU A 50 11.35 6.92 -3.36
C LEU A 50 12.41 7.53 -4.30
N PRO A 51 12.08 8.60 -5.06
CA PRO A 51 10.77 9.24 -5.12
C PRO A 51 9.71 8.32 -5.74
N TYR A 52 8.49 8.35 -5.19
CA TYR A 52 7.44 7.41 -5.59
C TYR A 52 7.02 7.68 -7.04
N ALA A 53 7.44 6.80 -7.95
CA ALA A 53 7.10 6.88 -9.36
C ALA A 53 5.64 6.44 -9.57
N ARG A 54 4.72 7.41 -9.73
CA ARG A 54 3.32 7.18 -10.13
C ARG A 54 3.22 6.80 -11.61
N THR A 55 3.95 5.78 -12.01
CA THR A 55 3.94 5.31 -13.39
C THR A 55 2.71 4.43 -13.59
N LEU A 56 1.76 4.93 -14.38
CA LEU A 56 0.69 4.08 -14.91
C LEU A 56 1.34 2.90 -15.67
N PRO A 57 0.77 1.69 -15.57
CA PRO A 57 1.20 0.57 -16.39
C PRO A 57 1.15 0.98 -17.87
N VAL A 58 2.09 0.46 -18.66
CA VAL A 58 2.05 0.69 -20.11
C VAL A 58 0.72 0.11 -20.61
N PRO A 59 -0.11 0.89 -21.34
CA PRO A 59 -1.37 0.38 -21.81
C PRO A 59 -1.13 -0.83 -22.73
N LEU A 60 -1.98 -1.86 -22.61
CA LEU A 60 -1.88 -3.09 -23.42
C LEU A 60 -1.91 -2.78 -24.93
N PHE A 61 -2.58 -1.70 -25.30
CA PHE A 61 -2.68 -1.18 -26.67
C PHE A 61 -1.97 0.18 -26.81
N ALA A 62 -0.72 0.27 -26.37
CA ALA A 62 0.11 1.43 -26.66
C ALA A 62 0.57 1.41 -28.14
N PRO A 63 0.39 2.48 -28.93
CA PRO A 63 1.03 2.61 -30.23
C PRO A 63 2.56 2.43 -30.10
N SER A 64 3.21 1.93 -31.15
CA SER A 64 4.64 1.59 -31.20
C SER A 64 5.54 2.69 -30.64
N ASP A 65 5.17 3.94 -30.89
CA ASP A 65 5.95 5.14 -30.60
C ASP A 65 5.95 5.46 -29.09
N LEU A 66 5.04 4.88 -28.32
CA LEU A 66 4.95 5.02 -26.86
C LEU A 66 5.67 3.90 -26.08
N ARG A 67 6.14 2.84 -26.75
CA ARG A 67 6.85 1.73 -26.08
C ARG A 67 8.25 2.13 -25.55
N GLY A 68 8.79 3.28 -25.97
CA GLY A 68 10.10 3.79 -25.56
C GLY A 68 10.08 5.02 -24.64
N ALA A 69 8.92 5.64 -24.39
CA ALA A 69 8.82 6.92 -23.65
C ALA A 69 8.94 6.78 -22.11
N LYS A 70 9.47 5.67 -21.59
CA LYS A 70 9.72 5.46 -20.16
C LYS A 70 11.23 5.37 -19.90
N ALA A 71 11.95 6.43 -20.23
CA ALA A 71 13.26 6.69 -19.63
C ALA A 71 13.05 7.10 -18.16
N GLY A 72 12.80 6.11 -17.30
CA GLY A 72 12.47 6.32 -15.90
C GLY A 72 12.66 5.06 -15.09
N ILE A 73 13.93 4.71 -14.90
CA ILE A 73 14.47 3.74 -13.95
C ILE A 73 14.25 2.25 -14.35
N PRO A 74 15.33 1.49 -14.64
CA PRO A 74 15.23 0.04 -14.77
C PRO A 74 14.76 -0.55 -13.44
N ARG A 75 13.69 -1.36 -13.49
CA ARG A 75 13.20 -2.13 -12.35
C ARG A 75 14.32 -3.09 -11.92
N THR A 76 14.81 -2.90 -10.70
CA THR A 76 15.89 -3.68 -10.10
C THR A 76 15.53 -5.17 -10.01
N LEU A 77 16.49 -5.99 -10.43
CA LEU A 77 16.92 -7.27 -9.85
C LEU A 77 15.82 -8.34 -9.67
N SER A 78 15.70 -9.19 -10.68
CA SER A 78 15.32 -10.59 -10.48
C SER A 78 16.31 -11.23 -9.49
N ARG A 79 15.82 -11.62 -8.31
CA ARG A 79 16.54 -12.50 -7.39
C ARG A 79 16.74 -13.86 -8.06
N SER A 80 18.00 -14.29 -8.15
CA SER A 80 18.40 -15.70 -8.14
C SER A 80 18.21 -16.29 -6.74
#